data_AF-A0A6H3P0J1-F1
#
_entry.id   AF-A0A6H3P0J1-F1
#
_cell.length_a   1.000
_cell.length_b   1.000
_cell.length_c   1.000
_cell.angle_alpha   90.00
_cell.angle_beta   90.00
_cell.angle_gamma   90.00
#
_symmetry.space_group_name_H-M   'P 1'
#
loop_
_entity.id
_entity.type
_entity.pdbx_description
1 polymer ?
#
loop_
_entity_poly.entity_id
_entity_poly.type
_entity_poly.pdbx_seq_one_letter_code
_entity_poly.pdbx_strand_id
1 'polypeptide(L)'
;MKSRAVHSFSKAKSQNGLILFLSILVFMTVVSCKKDKGIVNVEWQNESLGLTAEICAKYRECADKEWKSIPENLKKFTEGRLEETQCQKRFRESNAYKLIGADPLAIQTAYKDCHKQILQFSCKDLQEGKIDTVSSCLVFQKVQNGN
;
A
#
# COMPACT_ATOMS: atom_id res chain seq x y z
N MET A 1 12.19 77.21 39.46
CA MET A 1 13.61 76.82 39.50
C MET A 1 13.69 75.29 39.35
N LYS A 2 14.55 74.80 38.44
CA LYS A 2 14.92 73.40 38.13
C LYS A 2 13.80 72.47 37.59
N SER A 3 14.05 71.57 36.64
CA SER A 3 15.07 71.40 35.60
C SER A 3 14.58 70.24 34.71
N ARG A 4 15.05 70.18 33.46
CA ARG A 4 14.68 69.24 32.39
C ARG A 4 14.88 67.76 32.76
N ALA A 5 14.12 66.88 32.10
CA ALA A 5 14.67 65.66 31.50
C ALA A 5 13.84 65.24 30.27
N VAL A 6 14.51 65.20 29.12
CA VAL A 6 14.06 64.62 27.87
C VAL A 6 14.25 63.10 27.98
N HIS A 7 13.24 62.31 27.62
CA HIS A 7 13.46 60.91 27.23
C HIS A 7 12.61 60.57 26.02
N SER A 8 13.27 60.63 24.87
CA SER A 8 12.87 59.94 23.65
C SER A 8 12.93 58.43 23.91
N PHE A 9 11.85 57.71 23.62
CA PHE A 9 11.86 56.25 23.51
C PHE A 9 11.30 55.86 22.14
N SER A 10 12.21 55.57 21.21
CA SER A 10 11.94 54.80 20.00
C SER A 10 11.31 53.45 20.38
N LYS A 11 10.09 53.18 19.90
CA LYS A 11 9.46 51.86 20.00
C LYS A 11 9.74 51.08 18.70
N ALA A 12 10.84 50.34 18.69
CA ALA A 12 11.16 49.41 17.62
C ALA A 12 10.32 48.14 17.73
N LYS A 13 9.59 47.83 16.65
CA LYS A 13 8.99 46.55 16.20
C LYS A 13 8.99 45.37 17.18
N SER A 14 7.81 45.08 17.77
CA SER A 14 7.45 43.76 18.29
C SER A 14 6.71 42.97 17.20
N GLN A 15 7.45 42.41 16.25
CA GLN A 15 6.93 41.49 15.21
C GLN A 15 7.69 40.15 15.16
N ASN A 16 8.73 39.96 15.99
CA ASN A 16 9.59 38.78 15.93
C ASN A 16 9.10 37.61 16.79
N GLY A 17 8.34 37.86 17.87
CA GLY A 17 7.86 36.79 18.77
C GLY A 17 6.72 35.95 18.17
N LEU A 18 5.81 36.59 17.42
CA LEU A 18 4.66 35.92 16.81
C LEU A 18 5.08 34.98 15.67
N ILE A 19 6.08 35.39 14.88
CA ILE A 19 6.64 34.60 13.77
C ILE A 19 7.37 33.37 14.31
N LEU A 20 8.09 33.51 15.43
CA LEU A 20 8.78 32.39 16.10
C LEU A 20 7.79 31.37 16.67
N PHE A 21 6.67 31.81 17.23
CA PHE A 21 5.62 30.92 17.74
C PHE A 21 4.88 30.17 16.61
N LEU A 22 4.57 30.86 15.51
CA LEU A 22 3.91 30.26 14.34
C LEU A 22 4.80 29.21 13.65
N SER A 23 6.11 29.45 13.58
CA SER A 23 7.06 28.49 12.97
C SER A 23 7.25 27.21 13.79
N ILE A 24 7.15 27.28 15.13
CA ILE A 24 7.16 26.10 16.01
C ILE A 24 5.88 25.27 15.86
N LEU A 25 4.71 25.92 15.73
CA LEU A 25 3.42 25.25 15.52
C LEU A 25 3.35 24.49 14.19
N VAL A 26 3.92 25.07 13.11
CA VAL A 26 4.01 24.42 11.81
C VAL A 26 4.96 23.21 11.84
N PHE A 27 6.04 23.26 12.62
CA PHE A 27 6.96 22.11 12.78
C PHE A 27 6.34 20.93 13.54
N MET A 28 5.41 21.17 14.47
CA MET A 28 4.74 20.08 15.20
C MET A 28 3.75 19.29 14.33
N THR A 29 3.25 19.88 13.24
CA THR A 29 2.32 19.20 12.33
C THR A 29 2.97 18.27 11.31
N VAL A 30 4.29 18.33 11.11
CA VAL A 30 5.01 17.53 10.08
C VAL A 30 5.61 16.22 10.58
N VAL A 31 5.48 15.84 11.85
CA VAL A 31 6.21 14.68 12.44
C VAL A 31 5.31 13.55 12.95
N SER A 32 4.09 13.39 12.44
CA SER A 32 3.27 12.19 12.73
C SER A 32 2.85 11.42 11.50
N CYS A 33 3.83 11.09 10.65
CA CYS A 33 3.73 9.90 9.82
C CYS A 33 4.10 8.68 10.69
N LYS A 34 3.22 8.26 11.60
CA LYS A 34 3.36 6.97 12.28
C LYS A 34 3.06 5.90 11.23
N LYS A 35 4.11 5.26 10.72
CA LYS A 35 3.97 4.07 9.89
C LYS A 35 3.32 2.99 10.76
N ASP A 36 2.10 2.59 10.43
CA ASP A 36 1.40 1.54 11.15
C ASP A 36 2.28 0.30 11.22
N LYS A 37 2.56 -0.13 12.45
CA LYS A 37 3.32 -1.36 12.68
C LYS A 37 2.35 -2.50 12.46
N GLY A 38 2.55 -3.24 11.37
CA GLY A 38 1.72 -4.41 11.03
C GLY A 38 1.68 -5.46 12.13
N ILE A 39 0.67 -6.32 12.07
CA ILE A 39 0.50 -7.42 13.02
C ILE A 39 1.21 -8.65 12.48
N VAL A 40 2.09 -9.23 13.29
CA VAL A 40 2.67 -10.55 12.98
C VAL A 40 1.65 -11.62 13.36
N ASN A 41 1.00 -12.20 12.35
CA ASN A 41 0.12 -13.36 12.49
C ASN A 41 0.67 -14.49 11.62
N VAL A 42 1.33 -15.47 12.25
CA VAL A 42 2.04 -16.55 11.55
C VAL A 42 1.06 -17.48 10.81
N GLU A 43 -0.10 -17.77 11.39
CA GLU A 43 -1.13 -18.60 10.79
C GLU A 43 -1.62 -17.97 9.48
N TRP A 44 -1.99 -16.69 9.53
CA TRP A 44 -2.37 -15.93 8.35
C TRP A 44 -1.26 -15.87 7.31
N GLN A 45 -0.02 -15.59 7.72
CA GLN A 45 1.10 -15.49 6.79
C GLN A 45 1.31 -16.81 6.03
N ASN A 46 1.20 -17.95 6.70
CA ASN A 46 1.33 -19.25 6.04
C ASN A 46 0.13 -19.56 5.12
N GLU A 47 -1.09 -19.34 5.60
CA GLU A 47 -2.31 -19.56 4.82
C GLU A 47 -2.31 -18.69 3.55
N SER A 48 -2.08 -17.40 3.71
CA SER A 48 -2.11 -16.44 2.62
C SER A 48 -1.04 -16.69 1.56
N LEU A 49 0.12 -17.25 1.92
CA LEU A 49 1.13 -17.69 0.94
C LEU A 49 0.66 -18.88 0.10
N GLY A 50 -0.07 -19.82 0.71
CA GLY A 50 -0.70 -20.93 -0.02
C GLY A 50 -1.75 -20.42 -1.01
N LEU A 51 -2.65 -19.55 -0.55
CA LEU A 51 -3.65 -18.92 -1.43
C LEU A 51 -3.00 -18.14 -2.57
N THR A 52 -1.89 -17.44 -2.28
CA THR A 52 -1.12 -16.69 -3.30
C THR A 52 -0.51 -17.64 -4.34
N ALA A 53 0.03 -18.78 -3.91
CA ALA A 53 0.58 -19.78 -4.82
C ALA A 53 -0.49 -20.31 -5.79
N GLU A 54 -1.69 -20.62 -5.28
CA GLU A 54 -2.82 -21.07 -6.10
C GLU A 54 -3.26 -20.02 -7.13
N ILE A 55 -3.36 -18.75 -6.74
CA ILE A 55 -3.62 -17.65 -7.68
C ILE A 55 -2.56 -17.59 -8.77
N CYS A 56 -1.29 -17.73 -8.40
CA CYS A 56 -0.20 -17.66 -9.38
C CYS A 56 -0.14 -18.87 -10.30
N ALA A 57 -0.45 -20.06 -9.81
CA ALA A 57 -0.65 -21.25 -10.64
C ALA A 57 -1.79 -21.02 -11.65
N LYS A 58 -2.92 -20.43 -11.23
CA LYS A 58 -4.05 -20.09 -12.11
C LYS A 58 -3.64 -19.13 -13.22
N TYR A 59 -2.94 -18.04 -12.90
CA TYR A 59 -2.47 -17.10 -13.91
C TYR A 59 -1.43 -17.72 -14.85
N ARG A 60 -0.57 -18.60 -14.33
CA ARG A 60 0.40 -19.34 -15.15
C ARG A 60 -0.29 -20.26 -16.15
N GLU A 61 -1.27 -21.05 -15.71
CA GLU A 61 -2.06 -21.91 -16.58
C GLU A 61 -2.73 -21.11 -17.72
N CYS A 62 -3.24 -19.91 -17.38
CA CYS A 62 -3.84 -19.03 -18.38
C CYS A 62 -2.82 -18.39 -19.34
N ALA A 63 -1.60 -18.13 -18.88
CA ALA A 63 -0.53 -17.58 -19.71
C ALA A 63 0.11 -18.64 -20.61
N ASP A 64 0.18 -19.91 -20.19
CA ASP A 64 0.82 -21.00 -20.93
C ASP A 64 0.19 -21.21 -22.33
N LYS A 65 -1.11 -20.94 -22.49
CA LYS A 65 -1.82 -20.99 -23.77
C LYS A 65 -1.39 -19.90 -24.75
N GLU A 66 -1.08 -18.72 -24.22
CA GLU A 66 -0.58 -17.56 -24.97
C GLU A 66 0.95 -17.51 -25.06
N TRP A 67 1.66 -18.45 -24.41
CA TRP A 67 3.13 -18.42 -24.32
C TRP A 67 3.85 -18.48 -25.67
N LYS A 68 3.17 -19.04 -26.68
CA LYS A 68 3.65 -19.12 -28.06
C LYS A 68 3.55 -17.81 -28.82
N SER A 69 2.69 -16.88 -28.39
CA SER A 69 2.49 -15.56 -29.01
C SER A 69 3.37 -14.47 -28.39
N ILE A 70 4.01 -14.73 -27.24
CA ILE A 70 4.89 -13.77 -26.55
C ILE A 70 6.29 -13.73 -27.21
N PRO A 71 6.80 -12.54 -27.60
CA PRO A 71 8.16 -12.36 -28.09
C PRO A 71 9.23 -12.88 -27.12
N GLU A 72 10.28 -13.52 -27.64
CA GLU A 72 11.27 -14.24 -26.85
C GLU A 72 12.01 -13.36 -25.82
N ASN A 73 12.19 -12.08 -26.15
CA ASN A 73 12.77 -11.06 -25.26
C ASN A 73 11.86 -10.70 -24.07
N LEU A 74 10.54 -10.88 -24.20
CA LEU A 74 9.55 -10.61 -23.15
C LEU A 74 9.16 -11.88 -22.38
N LYS A 75 9.44 -13.04 -22.95
CA LYS A 75 9.10 -14.36 -22.39
C LYS A 75 9.73 -14.57 -21.03
N LYS A 76 11.06 -14.39 -20.90
CA LYS A 76 11.78 -14.52 -19.62
C LYS A 76 11.26 -13.57 -18.54
N PHE A 77 10.89 -12.35 -18.92
CA PHE A 77 10.34 -11.37 -17.98
C PHE A 77 8.96 -11.78 -17.48
N THR A 78 8.10 -12.26 -18.39
CA THR A 78 6.75 -12.74 -18.04
C THR A 78 6.83 -14.03 -17.21
N GLU A 79 7.76 -14.93 -17.55
CA GLU A 79 7.98 -16.22 -16.87
C GLU A 79 8.37 -15.98 -15.41
N GLY A 80 9.30 -15.06 -15.18
CA GLY A 80 9.73 -14.68 -13.84
C GLY A 80 8.63 -14.02 -13.01
N ARG A 81 7.67 -13.33 -13.64
CA ARG A 81 6.56 -12.70 -12.90
C ARG A 81 5.51 -13.70 -12.41
N LEU A 82 5.31 -14.79 -13.14
CA LEU A 82 4.35 -15.85 -12.82
C LEU A 82 5.00 -17.04 -12.10
N GLU A 83 6.29 -16.95 -11.80
CA GLU A 83 7.00 -17.91 -10.98
C GLU A 83 6.56 -17.75 -9.52
N GLU A 84 6.23 -18.88 -8.87
CA GLU A 84 5.59 -18.90 -7.56
C GLU A 84 6.41 -18.10 -6.53
N THR A 85 7.74 -18.25 -6.52
CA THR A 85 8.57 -17.56 -5.53
C THR A 85 8.54 -16.05 -5.71
N GLN A 86 8.52 -15.55 -6.95
CA GLN A 86 8.41 -14.11 -7.22
C GLN A 86 7.03 -13.56 -6.89
N CYS A 87 5.98 -14.34 -7.17
CA CYS A 87 4.62 -13.99 -6.82
C CYS A 87 4.43 -13.87 -5.30
N GLN A 88 4.83 -14.89 -4.55
CA GLN A 88 4.80 -14.87 -3.09
C GLN A 88 5.71 -13.78 -2.52
N LYS A 89 6.88 -13.53 -3.10
CA LYS A 89 7.77 -12.43 -2.68
C LYS A 89 7.05 -11.08 -2.76
N ARG A 90 6.40 -10.77 -3.88
CA ARG A 90 5.61 -9.54 -4.02
C ARG A 90 4.47 -9.47 -2.99
N PHE A 91 3.80 -10.59 -2.74
CA PHE A 91 2.74 -10.62 -1.74
C PHE A 91 3.25 -10.37 -0.31
N ARG A 92 4.42 -10.91 0.07
CA ARG A 92 5.07 -10.65 1.37
C ARG A 92 5.37 -9.17 1.60
N GLU A 93 5.59 -8.41 0.52
CA GLU A 93 5.85 -6.98 0.60
C GLU A 93 4.57 -6.16 0.81
N SER A 94 3.39 -6.72 0.53
CA SER A 94 2.10 -6.05 0.63
C SER A 94 1.62 -5.82 2.06
N ASN A 95 0.75 -4.83 2.23
CA ASN A 95 0.08 -4.57 3.50
C ASN A 95 -0.87 -5.70 3.93
N ALA A 96 -1.39 -6.48 2.98
CA ALA A 96 -2.27 -7.61 3.31
C ALA A 96 -1.52 -8.74 4.03
N TYR A 97 -0.29 -9.03 3.62
CA TYR A 97 0.57 -10.00 4.32
C TYR A 97 0.99 -9.48 5.70
N LYS A 98 1.26 -8.18 5.81
CA LYS A 98 1.69 -7.52 7.05
C LYS A 98 0.54 -7.12 7.97
N LEU A 99 -0.71 -7.29 7.51
CA LEU A 99 -1.93 -6.84 8.20
C LEU A 99 -1.83 -5.36 8.62
N ILE A 100 -1.57 -4.47 7.65
CA ILE A 100 -1.43 -3.02 7.83
C ILE A 100 -2.62 -2.28 7.21
N GLY A 101 -3.04 -1.18 7.85
CA GLY A 101 -4.04 -0.23 7.34
C GLY A 101 -5.46 -0.51 7.86
N ALA A 102 -6.07 -1.61 7.43
CA ALA A 102 -7.44 -1.99 7.80
C ALA A 102 -7.49 -3.04 8.94
N ASP A 103 -8.71 -3.36 9.39
CA ASP A 103 -8.94 -4.43 10.36
C ASP A 103 -8.44 -5.79 9.83
N PRO A 104 -7.68 -6.58 10.61
CA PRO A 104 -7.12 -7.85 10.17
C PRO A 104 -8.16 -8.84 9.64
N LEU A 105 -9.33 -8.96 10.28
CA LEU A 105 -10.37 -9.88 9.83
C LEU A 105 -10.95 -9.42 8.49
N ALA A 106 -11.13 -8.11 8.31
CA ALA A 106 -11.56 -7.55 7.03
C ALA A 106 -10.55 -7.82 5.91
N ILE A 107 -9.25 -7.65 6.17
CA ILE A 107 -8.18 -7.93 5.20
C ILE A 107 -8.20 -9.41 4.79
N GLN A 108 -8.24 -10.31 5.78
CA GLN A 108 -8.24 -11.75 5.55
C GLN A 108 -9.46 -12.19 4.74
N THR A 109 -10.65 -11.69 5.12
CA THR A 109 -11.91 -11.99 4.44
C THR A 109 -11.89 -11.51 2.99
N ALA A 110 -11.51 -10.25 2.77
CA ALA A 110 -11.41 -9.68 1.42
C ALA A 110 -10.47 -10.48 0.52
N TYR A 111 -9.32 -10.91 1.05
CA TYR A 111 -8.38 -11.73 0.29
C TYR A 111 -8.93 -13.12 -0.02
N LYS A 112 -9.48 -13.83 0.97
CA LYS A 112 -10.06 -15.18 0.78
C LYS A 112 -11.22 -15.15 -0.23
N ASP A 113 -12.05 -14.13 -0.16
CA ASP A 113 -13.17 -14.00 -1.09
C ASP A 113 -12.70 -13.61 -2.50
N CYS A 114 -11.70 -12.72 -2.63
CA CYS A 114 -11.10 -12.43 -3.93
C CYS A 114 -10.42 -13.68 -4.54
N HIS A 115 -9.66 -14.43 -3.74
CA HIS A 115 -9.03 -15.69 -4.14
C HIS A 115 -10.04 -16.67 -4.74
N LYS A 116 -11.16 -16.93 -4.03
CA LYS A 116 -12.22 -17.82 -4.51
C LYS A 116 -12.75 -17.38 -5.88
N GLN A 117 -12.99 -16.08 -6.07
CA GLN A 117 -13.48 -15.54 -7.35
C GLN A 117 -12.45 -15.73 -8.47
N ILE A 118 -11.17 -15.43 -8.21
CA ILE A 118 -10.09 -15.61 -9.19
C ILE A 118 -9.99 -17.06 -9.66
N LEU A 119 -10.09 -18.04 -8.75
CA LEU A 119 -10.01 -19.45 -9.13
C LEU A 119 -11.18 -19.90 -10.00
N GLN A 120 -12.38 -19.32 -9.80
CA GLN A 120 -13.59 -19.61 -10.56
C GLN A 120 -13.61 -18.95 -11.95
N PHE A 121 -12.81 -17.92 -12.17
CA PHE A 121 -12.76 -17.22 -13.46
C PHE A 121 -12.14 -18.05 -14.58
N SER A 122 -12.66 -17.85 -15.78
CA SER A 122 -12.02 -18.36 -16.99
C SER A 122 -10.75 -17.56 -17.29
N CYS A 123 -9.85 -18.11 -18.10
CA CYS A 123 -8.68 -17.36 -18.53
C CYS A 123 -9.06 -16.09 -19.32
N LYS A 124 -10.16 -16.14 -20.08
CA LYS A 124 -10.68 -14.97 -20.79
C LYS A 124 -11.10 -13.88 -19.81
N ASP A 125 -11.85 -14.23 -18.76
CA ASP A 125 -12.25 -13.28 -17.72
C ASP A 125 -11.02 -12.63 -17.05
N LEU A 126 -9.98 -13.42 -16.75
CA LEU A 126 -8.75 -12.92 -16.14
C LEU A 126 -7.94 -12.02 -17.08
N GLN A 127 -7.88 -12.34 -18.37
CA GLN A 127 -7.21 -11.54 -19.39
C GLN A 127 -7.94 -10.22 -19.66
N GLU A 128 -9.28 -10.22 -19.59
CA GLU A 128 -10.12 -9.04 -19.76
C GLU A 128 -10.18 -8.15 -18.50
N GLY A 129 -9.48 -8.53 -17.42
CA GLY A 129 -9.39 -7.72 -16.20
C GLY A 129 -10.64 -7.76 -15.32
N LYS A 130 -11.45 -8.83 -15.40
CA LYS A 130 -12.69 -8.97 -14.60
C LYS A 130 -12.49 -8.79 -13.09
N ILE A 131 -11.28 -9.04 -12.59
CA ILE A 131 -10.91 -8.79 -11.18
C ILE A 131 -11.17 -7.35 -10.74
N ASP A 132 -11.08 -6.37 -11.64
CA ASP A 132 -11.28 -4.95 -11.36
C ASP A 132 -12.77 -4.58 -11.24
N THR A 133 -13.66 -5.56 -11.41
CA THR A 133 -15.11 -5.40 -11.20
C THR A 133 -15.61 -6.14 -9.96
N VAL A 134 -14.76 -6.97 -9.35
CA VAL A 134 -15.11 -7.77 -8.17
C VAL A 134 -14.86 -6.96 -6.91
N SER A 135 -15.92 -6.73 -6.13
CA SER A 135 -15.84 -5.93 -4.91
C SER A 135 -14.77 -6.41 -3.92
N SER A 136 -14.65 -7.71 -3.67
CA SER A 136 -13.65 -8.26 -2.74
C SER A 136 -12.22 -8.03 -3.24
N CYS A 137 -11.99 -8.15 -4.55
CA CYS A 137 -10.68 -7.89 -5.16
C CYS A 137 -10.32 -6.40 -5.16
N LEU A 138 -11.29 -5.52 -5.40
CA LEU A 138 -11.07 -4.07 -5.30
C LEU A 138 -10.73 -3.63 -3.87
N VAL A 139 -11.44 -4.17 -2.88
CA VAL A 139 -11.13 -3.92 -1.46
C VAL A 139 -9.73 -4.43 -1.12
N PHE A 140 -9.40 -5.65 -1.55
CA PHE A 140 -8.07 -6.21 -1.34
C PHE A 140 -6.96 -5.38 -2.01
N GLN A 141 -7.14 -4.95 -3.27
CA GLN A 141 -6.18 -4.10 -3.98
C GLN A 141 -5.95 -2.77 -3.25
N LYS A 142 -6.99 -2.15 -2.69
CA LYS A 142 -6.87 -0.93 -1.86
C LYS A 142 -5.98 -1.18 -0.65
N VAL A 143 -6.25 -2.26 0.09
CA VAL A 143 -5.41 -2.67 1.23
C VAL A 143 -3.97 -2.87 0.80
N GLN A 144 -3.71 -3.66 -0.25
CA GLN A 144 -2.35 -3.94 -0.73
C GLN A 144 -1.54 -2.67 -1.02
N ASN A 145 -2.19 -1.66 -1.60
CA ASN A 145 -1.57 -0.40 -2.00
C ASN A 145 -1.54 0.66 -0.87
N GLY A 146 -2.22 0.41 0.25
CA GLY A 146 -2.27 1.33 1.38
C GLY A 146 -3.25 2.49 1.22
N ASN A 147 -4.32 2.29 0.45
CA ASN A 147 -5.42 3.24 0.25
C ASN A 147 -6.68 2.84 1.03
#